data_AF-A0A0C4EGQ1-F1
#
_entry.id   AF-A0A0C4EGQ1-F1
#
_cell.length_a   1.000
_cell.length_b   1.000
_cell.length_c   1.000
_cell.angle_alpha   90.00
_cell.angle_beta   90.00
_cell.angle_gamma   90.00
#
_symmetry.space_group_name_H-M   'P 1'
#
loop_
_entity.id
_entity.type
_entity.pdbx_description
1 polymer ?
#
loop_
_entity_poly.entity_id
_entity_poly.type
_entity_poly.pdbx_seq_one_letter_code
_entity_poly.pdbx_strand_id
1 'polypeptide(L)'
;MLIRFCILVNIVVVLGSARLTQELTRRFATEKTSLGETVGVVSLDKSDGVVERDEGFLQQCREAAIKEYFFGDASLTLSPSTQQVAFDDVHIYMPAGDGPATTTVVKADKADDGAAPLEKLTQPLPELAHWTLTMMNAAPTDPPDKIRFASVAGFVYVAAVDRDRRRMKILAPVSGRLGDRPLVWGRWPEPHINLLG
;
A
#
# COMPACT_ATOMS: atom_id res chain seq x y z
N MET A 1 20.53 -6.61 -9.23
CA MET A 1 19.10 -6.32 -9.40
C MET A 1 18.52 -7.30 -10.42
N LEU A 2 18.06 -8.46 -9.95
CA LEU A 2 17.40 -9.48 -10.77
C LEU A 2 15.98 -8.96 -11.05
N ILE A 3 15.66 -8.65 -12.31
CA ILE A 3 14.26 -8.44 -12.70
C ILE A 3 13.70 -9.85 -12.89
N ARG A 4 13.16 -10.43 -11.81
CA ARG A 4 12.46 -11.71 -11.90
C ARG A 4 11.03 -11.37 -12.36
N PHE A 5 10.74 -11.60 -13.62
CA PHE A 5 9.40 -11.38 -14.17
C PHE A 5 8.43 -12.40 -13.56
N CYS A 6 7.64 -11.97 -12.57
CA CYS A 6 6.47 -12.74 -12.07
C CYS A 6 5.26 -12.64 -13.01
N ILE A 7 5.36 -11.83 -14.07
CA ILE A 7 4.35 -11.63 -15.10
C ILE A 7 4.95 -11.95 -16.48
N LEU A 8 4.19 -12.62 -17.35
CA LEU A 8 4.61 -12.95 -18.71
C LEU A 8 4.67 -11.69 -19.57
N VAL A 9 5.85 -11.08 -19.69
CA VAL A 9 6.07 -9.87 -20.50
C VAL A 9 6.93 -10.23 -21.69
N ASN A 10 6.43 -9.99 -22.90
CA ASN A 10 7.15 -10.19 -24.16
C ASN A 10 7.48 -8.87 -24.88
N ILE A 11 6.96 -7.73 -24.42
CA ILE A 11 7.25 -6.40 -24.97
C ILE A 11 7.58 -5.44 -23.82
N VAL A 12 8.72 -4.75 -23.95
CA VAL A 12 9.16 -3.68 -23.05
C VAL A 12 9.21 -2.37 -23.84
N VAL A 13 8.43 -1.37 -23.41
CA VAL A 13 8.43 -0.04 -24.02
C VAL A 13 9.30 0.90 -23.21
N VAL A 14 10.28 1.54 -23.86
CA VAL A 14 11.20 2.52 -23.25
C VAL A 14 10.86 3.91 -23.77
N LEU A 15 10.53 4.83 -22.86
CA LEU A 15 10.16 6.20 -23.20
C LEU A 15 11.34 7.17 -23.03
N GLY A 16 11.80 7.77 -24.14
CA GLY A 16 12.73 8.91 -24.14
C GLY A 16 14.13 8.66 -23.58
N SER A 17 14.64 7.42 -23.63
CA SER A 17 15.98 7.09 -23.14
C SER A 17 16.69 6.06 -24.04
N ALA A 18 17.46 6.54 -25.01
CA ALA A 18 18.24 5.68 -25.91
C ALA A 18 19.25 4.81 -25.16
N ARG A 19 19.85 5.34 -24.08
CA ARG A 19 20.78 4.58 -23.22
C ARG A 19 20.07 3.38 -22.57
N LEU A 20 18.88 3.59 -22.01
CA LEU A 20 18.11 2.52 -21.38
C LEU A 20 17.63 1.51 -22.42
N THR A 21 17.23 1.96 -23.61
CA THR A 21 16.87 1.09 -24.73
C THR A 21 18.03 0.16 -25.08
N GLN A 22 19.23 0.68 -25.29
CA GLN A 22 20.41 -0.15 -25.61
C GLN A 22 20.73 -1.16 -24.49
N GLU A 23 20.65 -0.71 -23.24
CA GLU A 23 20.90 -1.58 -22.09
C GLU A 23 19.90 -2.74 -22.01
N LEU A 24 18.60 -2.44 -22.16
CA LEU A 24 17.54 -3.44 -22.09
C LEU A 24 17.53 -4.35 -23.31
N THR A 25 17.77 -3.82 -24.52
CA THR A 25 17.90 -4.64 -25.73
C THR A 25 19.04 -5.64 -25.58
N ARG A 26 20.20 -5.20 -25.07
CA ARG A 26 21.34 -6.11 -24.82
C ARG A 26 20.99 -7.15 -23.75
N ARG A 27 20.33 -6.72 -22.67
CA ARG A 27 19.96 -7.61 -21.55
C ARG A 27 18.97 -8.69 -21.97
N PHE A 28 17.98 -8.33 -22.78
CA PHE A 28 16.90 -9.23 -23.18
C PHE A 28 17.14 -9.95 -24.50
N ALA A 29 18.26 -9.68 -25.20
CA ALA A 29 18.60 -10.34 -26.46
C ALA A 29 18.65 -11.87 -26.38
N THR A 30 19.05 -12.41 -25.23
CA THR A 30 19.14 -13.87 -24.99
C THR A 30 18.10 -14.39 -24.02
N GLU A 31 17.29 -13.50 -23.41
CA GLU A 31 16.22 -13.93 -22.52
C GLU A 31 14.98 -14.31 -23.32
N LYS A 32 14.38 -15.41 -22.90
CA LYS A 32 13.09 -15.86 -23.38
C LYS A 32 12.11 -15.91 -22.22
N THR A 33 10.85 -15.65 -22.52
CA THR A 33 9.77 -15.88 -21.55
C THR A 33 9.72 -17.37 -21.18
N SER A 34 9.00 -17.72 -20.11
CA SER A 34 8.78 -19.12 -19.74
C SER A 34 8.02 -19.92 -20.81
N LEU A 35 7.43 -19.26 -21.80
CA LEU A 35 6.79 -19.85 -22.98
C LEU A 35 7.73 -19.92 -24.21
N GLY A 36 8.99 -19.50 -24.06
CA GLY A 36 9.99 -19.53 -25.14
C GLY A 36 9.93 -18.37 -26.12
N GLU A 37 9.13 -17.34 -25.85
CA GLU A 37 9.01 -16.15 -26.70
C GLU A 37 10.18 -15.19 -26.44
N THR A 38 10.59 -14.45 -27.48
CA THR A 38 11.60 -13.40 -27.35
C THR A 38 11.01 -12.15 -26.70
N VAL A 39 11.77 -11.47 -25.86
CA VAL A 39 11.36 -10.17 -25.29
C VAL A 39 11.78 -9.04 -26.24
N GLY A 40 10.80 -8.39 -26.86
CA GLY A 40 11.03 -7.22 -27.73
C GLY A 40 11.17 -5.94 -26.92
N VAL A 41 12.16 -5.11 -27.26
CA VAL A 41 12.34 -3.77 -26.67
C VAL A 41 12.00 -2.71 -27.71
N VAL A 42 11.02 -1.87 -27.41
CA VAL A 42 10.51 -0.81 -28.30
C VAL A 42 10.82 0.55 -27.69
N SER A 43 11.51 1.41 -28.43
CA SER A 43 11.79 2.78 -28.01
C SER A 43 10.72 3.73 -28.56
N LEU A 44 10.18 4.61 -27.72
CA LEU A 44 9.31 5.69 -28.12
C LEU A 44 9.84 7.02 -27.59
N ASP A 45 9.57 8.09 -28.33
CA ASP A 45 9.85 9.44 -27.86
C ASP A 45 8.82 9.87 -26.82
N LYS A 46 9.23 10.77 -25.93
CA LYS A 46 8.28 11.43 -25.02
C LYS A 46 7.39 12.37 -25.82
N SER A 47 6.11 12.45 -25.46
CA SER A 47 5.23 13.47 -26.05
C SER A 47 5.63 14.86 -25.56
N ASP A 48 5.61 15.84 -26.46
CA ASP A 48 5.91 17.25 -26.17
C ASP A 48 4.95 17.88 -25.15
N GLY A 49 3.77 17.28 -24.95
CA GLY A 49 2.79 17.72 -23.96
C GLY A 49 3.05 17.21 -22.53
N VAL A 50 4.11 16.41 -22.32
CA VAL A 50 4.43 15.87 -20.99
C VAL A 50 5.13 16.94 -20.16
N VAL A 51 4.51 17.27 -19.02
CA VAL A 51 5.06 18.22 -18.05
C VAL A 51 5.54 17.46 -16.82
N GLU A 52 6.67 17.92 -16.25
CA GLU A 52 7.15 17.41 -14.98
C GLU A 52 6.17 17.73 -13.84
N ARG A 53 5.94 16.75 -12.98
CA ARG A 53 5.03 16.87 -11.83
C ARG A 53 5.88 17.01 -10.59
N ASP A 54 5.77 18.14 -9.91
CA ASP A 54 6.43 18.35 -8.63
C ASP A 54 5.79 17.52 -7.50
N GLU A 55 6.49 17.45 -6.36
CA GLU A 55 6.03 16.68 -5.20
C GLU A 55 4.70 17.19 -4.64
N GLY A 56 4.45 18.49 -4.70
CA GLY A 56 3.21 19.11 -4.22
C GLY A 56 2.01 18.72 -5.07
N PHE A 57 2.16 18.73 -6.40
CA PHE A 57 1.16 18.23 -7.34
C PHE A 57 0.87 16.75 -7.09
N LEU A 58 1.93 15.93 -6.95
CA LEU A 58 1.77 14.50 -6.67
C LEU A 58 1.08 14.25 -5.32
N GLN A 59 1.37 15.05 -4.30
CA GLN A 59 0.69 14.99 -3.00
C GLN A 59 -0.80 15.33 -3.14
N GLN A 60 -1.14 16.39 -3.86
CA GLN A 60 -2.54 16.77 -4.12
C GLN A 60 -3.30 15.67 -4.87
N CYS A 61 -2.68 15.03 -5.86
CA CYS A 61 -3.28 13.89 -6.55
C CYS A 61 -3.55 12.71 -5.61
N ARG A 62 -2.63 12.40 -4.68
CA ARG A 62 -2.82 11.34 -3.67
C ARG A 62 -3.96 11.69 -2.72
N GLU A 63 -4.00 12.93 -2.23
CA GLU A 63 -5.07 13.44 -1.37
C GLU A 63 -6.45 13.37 -2.06
N ALA A 64 -6.51 13.78 -3.33
CA ALA A 64 -7.73 13.70 -4.13
C ALA A 64 -8.20 12.25 -4.31
N ALA A 65 -7.29 11.33 -4.65
CA ALA A 65 -7.63 9.91 -4.82
C ALA A 65 -8.14 9.27 -3.53
N ILE A 66 -7.55 9.60 -2.37
CA ILE A 66 -8.03 9.10 -1.07
C ILE A 66 -9.42 9.66 -0.76
N LYS A 67 -9.64 10.97 -0.98
CA LYS A 67 -10.96 11.59 -0.77
C LYS A 67 -12.02 10.97 -1.68
N GLU A 68 -11.70 10.79 -2.95
CA GLU A 68 -12.58 10.18 -3.95
C GLU A 68 -12.95 8.74 -3.57
N TYR A 69 -12.02 7.96 -3.02
CA TYR A 69 -12.32 6.61 -2.53
C TYR A 69 -13.41 6.59 -1.44
N PHE A 70 -13.40 7.55 -0.50
CA PHE A 70 -14.36 7.57 0.61
C PHE A 70 -15.64 8.34 0.31
N PHE A 71 -15.54 9.47 -0.40
CA PHE A 71 -16.64 10.41 -0.61
C PHE A 71 -17.14 10.44 -2.06
N GLY A 72 -16.46 9.74 -2.96
CA GLY A 72 -16.75 9.77 -4.39
C GLY A 72 -16.39 11.11 -5.02
N ASP A 73 -17.01 11.40 -6.17
CA ASP A 73 -16.78 12.60 -6.95
C ASP A 73 -18.08 13.39 -7.20
N ALA A 74 -18.02 14.40 -8.07
CA ALA A 74 -19.19 15.20 -8.42
C ALA A 74 -20.30 14.42 -9.13
N SER A 75 -19.98 13.27 -9.74
CA SER A 75 -20.92 12.41 -10.47
C SER A 75 -21.53 11.33 -9.58
N LEU A 76 -20.78 10.84 -8.59
CA LEU A 76 -21.18 9.79 -7.67
C LEU A 76 -20.72 10.13 -6.26
N THR A 77 -21.62 10.67 -5.46
CA THR A 77 -21.34 10.94 -4.04
C THR A 77 -21.50 9.68 -3.20
N LEU A 78 -20.51 9.41 -2.37
CA LEU A 78 -20.51 8.29 -1.41
C LEU A 78 -20.69 8.82 0.01
N SER A 79 -21.34 8.03 0.86
CA SER A 79 -21.59 8.37 2.26
C SER A 79 -20.85 7.37 3.16
N PRO A 80 -19.56 7.64 3.47
CA PRO A 80 -18.77 6.74 4.29
C PRO A 80 -19.26 6.74 5.74
N SER A 81 -18.99 5.66 6.46
CA SER A 81 -19.46 5.46 7.83
C SER A 81 -18.34 5.68 8.83
N THR A 82 -18.56 6.57 9.79
CA THR A 82 -17.66 6.76 10.93
C THR A 82 -18.11 5.91 12.10
N GLN A 83 -17.18 5.17 12.71
CA GLN A 83 -17.44 4.33 13.87
C GLN A 83 -16.35 4.46 14.94
N GLN A 84 -16.74 4.32 16.21
CA GLN A 84 -15.81 4.22 17.32
C GLN A 84 -15.62 2.76 17.73
N VAL A 85 -14.41 2.24 17.57
CA VAL A 85 -14.07 0.85 17.90
C VAL A 85 -13.10 0.80 19.09
N ALA A 86 -13.16 -0.27 19.89
CA ALA A 86 -12.08 -0.53 20.83
C ALA A 86 -10.84 -1.01 20.07
N PHE A 87 -9.65 -0.64 20.55
CA PHE A 87 -8.40 -1.11 19.96
C PHE A 87 -8.29 -2.64 19.99
N ASP A 88 -8.78 -3.25 21.07
CA ASP A 88 -8.73 -4.69 21.28
C ASP A 88 -9.70 -5.48 20.38
N ASP A 89 -10.70 -4.80 19.77
CA ASP A 89 -11.65 -5.40 18.82
C ASP A 89 -11.12 -5.42 17.37
N VAL A 90 -9.95 -4.84 17.11
CA VAL A 90 -9.33 -4.82 15.77
C VAL A 90 -7.92 -5.38 15.78
N HIS A 91 -7.51 -5.91 14.63
CA HIS A 91 -6.20 -6.55 14.47
C HIS A 91 -5.34 -5.73 13.54
N ILE A 92 -4.49 -4.85 14.08
CA ILE A 92 -3.63 -3.97 13.28
C ILE A 92 -2.21 -4.55 13.23
N TYR A 93 -1.66 -4.66 12.03
CA TYR A 93 -0.31 -5.14 11.74
C TYR A 93 0.52 -4.05 11.08
N MET A 94 1.84 -4.13 11.20
CA MET A 94 2.80 -3.27 10.53
C MET A 94 4.03 -4.09 10.12
N PRO A 95 4.74 -3.74 9.02
CA PRO A 95 6.06 -4.32 8.74
C PRO A 95 7.04 -4.14 9.91
N ALA A 96 7.80 -5.18 10.24
CA ALA A 96 8.81 -5.14 11.29
C ALA A 96 9.89 -4.09 10.96
N GLY A 97 10.28 -3.33 11.98
CA GLY A 97 11.24 -2.23 11.84
C GLY A 97 10.64 -0.91 11.33
N ASP A 98 9.35 -0.91 10.95
CA ASP A 98 8.69 0.32 10.50
C ASP A 98 8.02 1.12 11.63
N GLY A 99 7.90 0.56 12.83
CA GLY A 99 7.21 1.18 13.97
C GLY A 99 8.05 2.20 14.75
N PRO A 100 7.42 3.01 15.62
CA PRO A 100 8.17 3.77 16.63
C PRO A 100 9.00 2.76 17.44
N ALA A 101 10.23 3.15 17.80
CA ALA A 101 11.32 2.29 18.30
C ALA A 101 11.07 1.50 19.62
N THR A 102 9.81 1.23 19.98
CA THR A 102 9.37 0.61 21.24
C THR A 102 8.96 -0.86 21.12
N THR A 103 8.94 -1.47 19.94
CA THR A 103 8.75 -2.92 19.82
C THR A 103 10.09 -3.64 19.96
N THR A 104 10.19 -4.49 20.97
CA THR A 104 11.35 -5.31 21.31
C THR A 104 11.77 -6.17 20.12
N VAL A 105 12.99 -5.93 19.67
CA VAL A 105 13.64 -6.58 18.55
C VAL A 105 13.79 -8.08 18.85
N VAL A 106 12.90 -8.92 18.34
CA VAL A 106 13.22 -10.33 18.11
C VAL A 106 13.71 -10.41 16.67
N LYS A 107 15.04 -10.41 16.50
CA LYS A 107 15.70 -10.62 15.23
C LYS A 107 15.28 -12.01 14.72
N ALA A 108 14.29 -12.07 13.84
CA ALA A 108 14.03 -13.28 13.07
C ALA A 108 15.17 -13.45 12.07
N ASP A 109 15.86 -14.58 12.17
CA ASP A 109 16.95 -14.96 11.29
C ASP A 109 16.52 -14.93 9.82
N LYS A 110 17.49 -14.56 8.97
CA LYS A 110 17.38 -14.28 7.53
C LYS A 110 16.29 -15.07 6.80
N ALA A 111 15.23 -14.37 6.39
CA ALA A 111 14.34 -14.83 5.32
C ALA A 111 14.88 -14.32 3.97
N ASP A 112 15.13 -15.27 3.08
CA ASP A 112 15.73 -15.16 1.74
C ASP A 112 14.80 -14.50 0.68
N ASP A 113 13.91 -13.58 1.08
CA ASP A 113 13.02 -12.87 0.15
C ASP A 113 12.62 -11.47 0.69
N GLY A 114 13.63 -10.66 0.96
CA GLY A 114 13.63 -9.20 0.71
C GLY A 114 12.64 -8.26 1.42
N ALA A 115 11.65 -8.70 2.20
CA ALA A 115 10.78 -7.78 2.92
C ALA A 115 10.35 -8.28 4.31
N ALA A 116 10.24 -7.32 5.23
CA ALA A 116 10.08 -7.52 6.66
C ALA A 116 8.80 -8.30 7.03
N PRO A 117 8.85 -9.15 8.07
CA PRO A 117 7.66 -9.84 8.58
C PRO A 117 6.63 -8.83 9.12
N LEU A 118 5.35 -9.19 9.14
CA LEU A 118 4.32 -8.36 9.76
C LEU A 118 4.26 -8.62 11.28
N GLU A 119 4.26 -7.54 12.07
CA GLU A 119 4.11 -7.55 13.52
C GLU A 119 2.77 -6.96 13.92
N LYS A 120 2.08 -7.60 14.88
CA LYS A 120 0.81 -7.10 15.40
C LYS A 120 1.07 -5.96 16.39
N LEU A 121 0.37 -4.84 16.24
CA LEU A 121 0.37 -3.78 17.23
C LEU A 121 -0.31 -4.24 18.52
N THR A 122 0.36 -4.03 19.64
CA THR A 122 -0.12 -4.42 20.98
C THR A 122 -0.73 -3.26 21.77
N GLN A 123 -0.43 -2.02 21.36
CA GLN A 123 -0.91 -0.81 22.00
C GLN A 123 -1.41 0.20 20.96
N PRO A 124 -2.46 0.98 21.29
CA PRO A 124 -2.89 2.09 20.46
C PRO A 124 -1.79 3.16 20.41
N LEU A 125 -1.41 3.52 19.18
CA LEU A 125 -0.40 4.52 18.88
C LEU A 125 -1.08 5.79 18.36
N PRO A 126 -0.95 6.96 19.02
CA PRO A 126 -1.48 8.22 18.53
C PRO A 126 -1.01 8.55 17.10
N GLU A 127 0.18 8.08 16.71
CA GLU A 127 0.79 8.25 15.40
C GLU A 127 0.00 7.56 14.28
N LEU A 128 -0.91 6.64 14.60
CA LEU A 128 -1.83 6.01 13.65
C LEU A 128 -2.94 6.98 13.19
N ALA A 129 -3.16 8.08 13.91
CA ALA A 129 -4.14 9.09 13.49
C ALA A 129 -3.76 9.67 12.12
N HIS A 130 -4.80 9.92 11.31
CA HIS A 130 -4.73 10.41 9.94
C HIS A 130 -4.09 9.46 8.93
N TRP A 131 -3.81 8.21 9.30
CA TRP A 131 -3.37 7.19 8.37
C TRP A 131 -4.54 6.43 7.74
N THR A 132 -4.31 6.03 6.49
CA THR A 132 -5.15 5.06 5.80
C THR A 132 -4.56 3.66 6.00
N LEU A 133 -5.37 2.74 6.49
CA LEU A 133 -4.98 1.35 6.70
C LEU A 133 -5.59 0.46 5.62
N THR A 134 -4.83 -0.55 5.23
CA THR A 134 -5.27 -1.55 4.26
C THR A 134 -6.04 -2.65 4.98
N MET A 135 -7.25 -2.94 4.54
CA MET A 135 -8.03 -4.07 5.05
C MET A 135 -7.73 -5.30 4.21
N MET A 136 -7.19 -6.35 4.83
CA MET A 136 -6.80 -7.55 4.11
C MET A 136 -7.95 -8.57 4.06
N ASN A 137 -8.05 -9.30 2.96
CA ASN A 137 -8.99 -10.41 2.79
C ASN A 137 -8.44 -11.70 3.43
N ALA A 138 -8.24 -11.66 4.74
CA ALA A 138 -7.74 -12.76 5.56
C ALA A 138 -8.51 -12.83 6.88
N ALA A 139 -8.38 -13.95 7.60
CA ALA A 139 -8.91 -14.06 8.95
C ALA A 139 -7.94 -13.41 9.96
N PRO A 140 -8.41 -12.82 11.07
CA PRO A 140 -7.53 -12.24 12.09
C PRO A 140 -6.63 -13.26 12.82
N THR A 141 -6.97 -14.55 12.70
CA THR A 141 -6.21 -15.69 13.24
C THR A 141 -5.22 -16.27 12.25
N ASP A 142 -5.21 -15.80 11.00
CA ASP A 142 -4.25 -16.26 10.00
C ASP A 142 -2.82 -15.85 10.37
N PRO A 143 -1.80 -16.65 9.99
CA PRO A 143 -0.41 -16.28 10.24
C PRO A 143 -0.03 -14.99 9.49
N PRO A 144 0.90 -14.18 10.03
CA PRO A 144 1.30 -12.90 9.44
C PRO A 144 1.72 -13.01 7.96
N ASP A 145 2.40 -14.09 7.56
CA ASP A 145 2.78 -14.32 6.17
C ASP A 145 1.58 -14.48 5.25
N LYS A 146 0.54 -15.20 5.68
CA LYS A 146 -0.69 -15.35 4.90
C LYS A 146 -1.45 -14.02 4.80
N ILE A 147 -1.52 -13.26 5.90
CA ILE A 147 -2.12 -11.91 5.90
C ILE A 147 -1.39 -11.01 4.91
N ARG A 148 -0.06 -11.05 4.89
CA ARG A 148 0.78 -10.24 4.00
C ARG A 148 0.52 -10.49 2.53
N PHE A 149 0.28 -11.74 2.14
CA PHE A 149 0.02 -12.11 0.74
C PHE A 149 -1.46 -12.17 0.38
N ALA A 150 -2.36 -11.85 1.31
CA ALA A 150 -3.79 -11.83 1.04
C ALA A 150 -4.17 -10.66 0.12
N SER A 151 -5.28 -10.82 -0.61
CA SER A 151 -5.82 -9.74 -1.43
C SER A 151 -6.34 -8.59 -0.56
N VAL A 152 -6.33 -7.36 -1.07
CA VAL A 152 -6.89 -6.21 -0.38
C VAL A 152 -8.42 -6.22 -0.52
N ALA A 153 -9.14 -6.11 0.60
CA ALA A 153 -10.59 -5.96 0.64
C ALA A 153 -11.03 -4.49 0.52
N GLY A 154 -10.17 -3.56 0.94
CA GLY A 154 -10.40 -2.12 0.84
C GLY A 154 -9.49 -1.34 1.78
N PHE A 155 -9.86 -0.09 2.03
CA PHE A 155 -9.12 0.83 2.90
C PHE A 155 -10.04 1.46 3.95
N VAL A 156 -9.46 1.79 5.10
CA VAL A 156 -10.11 2.54 6.18
C VAL A 156 -9.22 3.67 6.64
N TYR A 157 -9.82 4.76 7.10
CA TYR A 157 -9.08 5.93 7.58
C TYR A 157 -9.22 6.09 9.09
N VAL A 158 -8.10 6.23 9.79
CA VAL A 158 -8.09 6.45 11.24
C VAL A 158 -8.17 7.94 11.51
N ALA A 159 -9.31 8.41 11.97
CA ALA A 159 -9.52 9.84 12.24
C ALA A 159 -8.91 10.29 13.58
N ALA A 160 -8.95 9.43 14.59
CA ALA A 160 -8.39 9.73 15.91
C ALA A 160 -8.09 8.45 16.69
N VAL A 161 -7.10 8.51 17.56
CA VAL A 161 -6.74 7.44 18.50
C VAL A 161 -6.72 8.01 19.91
N ASP A 162 -7.51 7.41 20.80
CA ASP A 162 -7.52 7.68 22.23
C ASP A 162 -6.76 6.55 22.94
N ARG A 163 -5.51 6.85 23.32
CA ARG A 163 -4.63 5.88 23.97
C ARG A 163 -5.13 5.49 25.36
N ASP A 164 -5.63 6.46 26.12
CA ASP A 164 -6.06 6.27 27.51
C ASP A 164 -7.32 5.41 27.59
N ARG A 165 -8.28 5.65 26.69
CA ARG A 165 -9.52 4.86 26.59
C ARG A 165 -9.37 3.60 25.75
N ARG A 166 -8.23 3.40 25.08
CA ARG A 166 -7.98 2.34 24.08
C ARG A 166 -9.08 2.27 23.02
N ARG A 167 -9.49 3.43 22.48
CA ARG A 167 -10.50 3.53 21.41
C ARG A 167 -9.99 4.28 20.20
N MET A 168 -10.57 3.98 19.04
CA MET A 168 -10.23 4.64 17.77
C MET A 168 -11.49 5.08 17.05
N LYS A 169 -11.43 6.24 16.42
CA LYS A 169 -12.45 6.74 15.49
C LYS A 169 -11.99 6.39 14.08
N ILE A 170 -12.72 5.52 13.40
CA ILE A 170 -12.38 5.03 12.06
C ILE A 170 -13.48 5.39 11.08
N LEU A 171 -13.09 5.90 9.92
CA LEU A 171 -13.92 6.10 8.75
C LEU A 171 -13.77 4.89 7.80
N ALA A 172 -14.87 4.24 7.48
CA ALA A 172 -14.93 3.11 6.56
C ALA A 172 -15.82 3.45 5.36
N PRO A 173 -15.54 2.91 4.15
CA PRO A 173 -16.36 3.17 2.97
C PRO A 173 -17.79 2.62 3.11
N VAL A 174 -17.97 1.56 3.92
CA VAL A 174 -19.25 0.94 4.20
C VAL A 174 -19.41 0.70 5.70
N SER A 175 -20.65 0.75 6.18
CA SER A 175 -20.99 0.35 7.56
C SER A 175 -20.80 -1.16 7.72
N GLY A 176 -19.95 -1.56 8.65
CA GLY A 176 -19.65 -2.97 8.91
C GLY A 176 -18.71 -3.14 10.09
N ARG A 177 -18.64 -4.35 10.63
CA ARG A 177 -17.71 -4.70 11.71
C ARG A 177 -16.28 -4.73 11.17
N LEU A 178 -15.38 -3.99 11.79
CA LEU A 178 -13.96 -3.96 11.41
C LEU A 178 -13.14 -5.10 12.03
N GLY A 179 -13.64 -5.74 13.09
CA GLY A 179 -12.90 -6.78 13.80
C GLY A 179 -12.71 -8.10 13.03
N ASP A 180 -13.49 -8.30 11.97
CA ASP A 180 -13.48 -9.57 11.21
C ASP A 180 -12.32 -9.67 10.22
N ARG A 181 -11.56 -8.58 10.00
CA ARG A 181 -10.48 -8.52 9.02
C ARG A 181 -9.25 -7.81 9.59
N PRO A 182 -8.04 -8.34 9.37
CA PRO A 182 -6.82 -7.67 9.82
C PRO A 182 -6.56 -6.42 8.98
N LEU A 183 -6.12 -5.36 9.66
CA LEU A 183 -5.72 -4.10 9.10
C LEU A 183 -4.19 -4.03 9.04
N VAL A 184 -3.63 -3.51 7.96
CA VAL A 184 -2.19 -3.32 7.80
C VAL A 184 -1.90 -1.82 7.69
N TRP A 185 -1.06 -1.34 8.60
CA TRP A 185 -0.47 -0.01 8.56
C TRP A 185 0.82 -0.05 7.76
N GLY A 186 0.78 0.51 6.55
CA GLY A 186 1.98 0.75 5.73
C GLY A 186 2.50 2.17 5.88
N ARG A 187 3.73 2.41 5.41
CA ARG A 187 4.34 3.75 5.34
C ARG A 187 3.84 4.61 4.16
N TRP A 188 2.99 4.04 3.33
CA TRP A 188 2.36 4.72 2.20
C TRP A 188 0.90 4.27 2.07
N PRO A 189 -0.04 5.18 1.73
CA PRO A 189 0.17 6.62 1.55
C PRO A 189 0.53 7.31 2.87
N GLU A 190 1.32 8.39 2.80
CA GLU A 190 1.67 9.24 3.96
C GLU A 190 0.38 9.81 4.59
N PRO A 191 0.40 10.32 5.83
CA PRO A 191 -0.81 10.84 6.46
C PRO A 191 -1.26 12.12 5.73
N HIS A 192 -2.12 11.90 4.75
CA HIS A 192 -2.61 12.90 3.83
C HIS A 192 -3.92 13.43 4.37
N ILE A 193 -3.84 14.56 5.08
CA ILE A 193 -4.97 15.39 5.48
C ILE A 193 -5.90 14.80 6.56
N ASN A 194 -6.51 15.71 7.33
CA ASN A 194 -7.67 15.39 8.13
C ASN A 194 -8.91 15.26 7.22
N LEU A 195 -9.36 14.04 6.95
CA LEU A 195 -10.53 13.80 6.08
C LEU A 195 -11.86 14.25 6.71
N LEU A 196 -11.89 14.51 8.02
CA LEU A 196 -13.12 14.81 8.76
C LEU A 196 -13.22 16.27 9.23
N GLY A 197 -12.29 17.14 8.83
CA GLY A 197 -12.21 18.54 9.29
C GLY A 197 -11.44 18.69 10.60
#